data_AF-A0A535DGE1-F1
#
_entry.id   AF-A0A535DGE1-F1
#
_cell.length_a   1.000
_cell.length_b   1.000
_cell.length_c   1.000
_cell.angle_alpha   90.00
_cell.angle_beta   90.00
_cell.angle_gamma   90.00
#
_symmetry.space_group_name_H-M   'P 1'
#
loop_
_entity.id
_entity.type
_entity.pdbx_description
1 polymer ?
#
loop_
_entity_poly.entity_id
_entity_poly.type
_entity_poly.pdbx_seq_one_letter_code
_entity_poly.pdbx_strand_id
1 'polypeptide(L)'
;MRLAAAPISWGVCEVPGWGYQLSVARVLEEAARLGLRDIEAGPPGFLPSDARAARDLMQERRMRVIGGFVTATLHRRDDLDRELGGVERQAAWLRDVGADVLVLAAASGRDGYDAPVELEEGEWRTLLAALPRA
;
A
#
# COMPACT_ATOMS: atom_id res chain seq x y z
N MET A 1 -6.88 7.08 20.34
CA MET A 1 -7.30 6.15 19.27
C MET A 1 -7.40 6.95 17.97
N ARG A 2 -6.81 6.46 16.86
CA ARG A 2 -6.99 7.01 15.50
C ARG A 2 -7.90 6.06 14.73
N LEU A 3 -8.82 6.61 13.94
CA LEU A 3 -9.71 5.84 13.07
C LEU A 3 -9.50 6.29 11.64
N ALA A 4 -9.17 5.36 10.77
CA ALA A 4 -8.98 5.59 9.34
C ALA A 4 -9.78 4.58 8.53
N ALA A 5 -10.09 4.94 7.28
CA ALA A 5 -10.56 3.98 6.29
C ALA A 5 -9.44 3.65 5.29
N ALA A 6 -9.62 2.55 4.58
CA ALA A 6 -8.78 2.18 3.44
C ALA A 6 -9.54 2.46 2.13
N PRO A 7 -8.88 2.93 1.06
CA PRO A 7 -9.52 3.18 -0.24
C PRO A 7 -10.23 1.95 -0.84
N ILE A 8 -9.85 0.73 -0.46
CA ILE A 8 -10.52 -0.51 -0.89
C ILE A 8 -12.00 -0.55 -0.48
N SER A 9 -12.41 0.15 0.58
CA SER A 9 -13.83 0.30 0.95
C SER A 9 -14.67 1.04 -0.12
N TRP A 10 -14.00 1.73 -1.04
CA TRP A 10 -14.57 2.39 -2.22
C TRP A 10 -14.26 1.64 -3.53
N GLY A 11 -13.71 0.43 -3.45
CA GLY A 11 -13.37 -0.39 -4.62
C GLY A 11 -12.05 0.00 -5.32
N VAL A 12 -11.19 0.80 -4.69
CA VAL A 12 -9.85 1.08 -5.20
C VAL A 12 -8.92 -0.09 -4.89
N CYS A 13 -8.34 -0.71 -5.91
CA CYS A 13 -7.55 -1.95 -5.77
C CYS A 13 -6.47 -2.06 -6.85
N GLU A 14 -5.32 -2.63 -6.48
CA GLU A 14 -4.19 -2.93 -7.37
C GLU A 14 -4.41 -4.18 -8.23
N VAL A 15 -5.37 -5.04 -7.88
CA VAL A 15 -5.60 -6.30 -8.59
C VAL A 15 -6.06 -6.01 -10.04
N PRO A 16 -5.35 -6.54 -11.05
CA PRO A 16 -5.73 -6.34 -12.44
C PRO A 16 -7.15 -6.84 -12.71
N GLY A 17 -7.94 -6.04 -13.44
CA GLY A 17 -9.31 -6.42 -13.79
C GLY A 17 -10.33 -6.38 -12.64
N TRP A 18 -9.98 -5.84 -11.47
CA TRP A 18 -10.87 -5.69 -10.31
C TRP A 18 -12.22 -5.02 -10.63
N GLY A 19 -12.19 -4.07 -11.58
CA GLY A 19 -13.38 -3.38 -12.08
C GLY A 19 -13.23 -1.86 -12.06
N TYR A 20 -14.35 -1.17 -11.95
CA TYR A 20 -14.40 0.29 -11.94
C TYR A 20 -13.80 0.84 -10.64
N GLN A 21 -12.80 1.72 -10.77
CA GLN A 21 -12.15 2.38 -9.64
C GLN A 21 -12.66 3.81 -9.47
N LEU A 22 -13.08 4.15 -8.25
CA LEU A 22 -13.49 5.52 -7.93
C LEU A 22 -12.28 6.47 -7.91
N SER A 23 -12.50 7.71 -8.35
CA SER A 23 -11.45 8.72 -8.35
C SER A 23 -11.06 9.13 -6.93
N VAL A 24 -9.79 9.51 -6.75
CA VAL A 24 -9.27 10.03 -5.47
C VAL A 24 -10.12 11.16 -4.91
N ALA A 25 -10.56 12.10 -5.77
CA ALA A 25 -11.38 13.23 -5.35
C ALA A 25 -12.71 12.78 -4.71
N ARG A 26 -13.36 11.77 -5.30
CA ARG A 26 -14.62 11.23 -4.81
C ARG A 26 -14.43 10.44 -3.51
N VAL A 27 -13.43 9.57 -3.46
CA VAL A 27 -13.13 8.78 -2.25
C VAL A 27 -12.85 9.70 -1.06
N LEU A 28 -11.99 10.70 -1.22
CA LEU A 28 -11.65 11.62 -0.13
C LEU A 28 -12.84 12.52 0.26
N GLU A 29 -13.69 12.93 -0.68
CA GLU A 29 -14.92 13.67 -0.39
C GLU A 29 -15.91 12.85 0.44
N GLU A 30 -16.16 11.60 0.03
CA GLU A 30 -17.08 10.71 0.73
C GLU A 30 -16.53 10.33 2.12
N ALA A 31 -15.24 10.05 2.24
CA ALA A 31 -14.59 9.81 3.53
C ALA A 31 -14.74 11.01 4.49
N ALA A 32 -14.52 12.23 3.99
CA ALA A 32 -14.70 13.45 4.79
C ALA A 32 -16.17 13.66 5.22
N ARG A 33 -17.15 13.33 4.35
CA ARG A 33 -18.59 13.38 4.70
C ARG A 33 -18.97 12.39 5.80
N LEU A 34 -18.27 11.26 5.90
CA LEU A 34 -18.41 10.29 6.99
C LEU A 34 -17.72 10.74 8.30
N GLY A 35 -17.05 11.90 8.30
CA GLY A 35 -16.33 12.43 9.46
C GLY A 35 -14.94 11.86 9.65
N LEU A 36 -14.42 11.08 8.69
CA LEU A 36 -13.07 10.55 8.72
C LEU A 36 -12.06 11.67 8.44
N ARG A 37 -10.96 11.67 9.20
CA ARG A 37 -9.84 12.62 9.03
C ARG A 37 -8.53 11.93 8.68
N ASP A 38 -8.55 10.60 8.63
CA ASP A 38 -7.40 9.75 8.44
C ASP A 38 -7.79 8.69 7.39
N ILE A 39 -6.87 8.35 6.49
CA ILE A 39 -7.05 7.32 5.45
C ILE A 39 -5.72 6.58 5.21
N GLU A 40 -5.76 5.37 4.68
CA GLU A 40 -4.59 4.71 4.12
C GLU A 40 -4.26 5.23 2.70
N ALA A 41 -3.02 5.04 2.28
CA ALA A 41 -2.50 5.55 1.01
C ALA A 41 -3.19 4.97 -0.24
N GLY A 42 -3.78 3.78 -0.12
CA GLY A 42 -4.25 3.00 -1.27
C GLY A 42 -3.09 2.45 -2.12
N PRO A 43 -3.41 1.80 -3.25
CA PRO A 43 -2.41 1.24 -4.13
C PRO A 43 -1.62 2.33 -4.87
N PRO A 44 -0.40 2.02 -5.37
CA PRO A 44 0.35 2.92 -6.23
C PRO A 44 -0.49 3.46 -7.39
N GLY A 45 -0.48 4.79 -7.58
CA GLY A 45 -1.26 5.47 -8.61
C GLY A 45 -2.62 6.01 -8.14
N PHE A 46 -3.11 5.63 -6.95
CA PHE A 46 -4.32 6.24 -6.39
C PHE A 46 -4.06 7.68 -5.90
N LEU A 47 -3.00 7.87 -5.10
CA LEU A 47 -2.47 9.18 -4.72
C LEU A 47 -1.34 9.62 -5.66
N PRO A 48 -1.06 10.94 -5.76
CA PRO A 48 0.08 11.43 -6.52
C PRO A 48 1.40 10.76 -6.12
N SER A 49 2.23 10.40 -7.09
CA SER A 49 3.54 9.79 -6.85
C SER A 49 4.54 10.76 -6.20
N ASP A 50 4.35 12.07 -6.39
CA ASP A 50 5.06 13.09 -5.64
C ASP A 50 4.46 13.24 -4.24
N ALA A 51 5.23 12.92 -3.20
CA ALA A 51 4.75 12.90 -1.83
C ALA A 51 4.30 14.29 -1.32
N ARG A 52 4.89 15.37 -1.84
CA ARG A 52 4.47 16.74 -1.49
C ARG A 52 3.12 17.06 -2.11
N ALA A 53 2.90 16.75 -3.38
CA ALA A 53 1.61 16.91 -4.03
C ALA A 53 0.52 16.06 -3.36
N ALA A 54 0.84 14.82 -2.96
CA ALA A 54 -0.07 13.99 -2.18
C ALA A 54 -0.40 14.64 -0.83
N ARG A 55 0.59 15.16 -0.11
CA ARG A 55 0.39 15.86 1.16
C ARG A 55 -0.48 17.11 1.01
N ASP A 56 -0.23 17.92 -0.02
CA ASP A 56 -0.98 19.14 -0.29
C ASP A 56 -2.47 18.81 -0.56
N LEU A 57 -2.75 17.80 -1.39
CA LEU A 57 -4.11 17.29 -1.64
C LEU A 57 -4.82 16.86 -0.35
N MET A 58 -4.11 16.17 0.54
CA MET A 58 -4.68 15.72 1.82
C MET A 58 -4.96 16.90 2.77
N GLN A 59 -4.08 17.91 2.78
CA GLN A 59 -4.26 19.12 3.58
C GLN A 59 -5.47 19.94 3.14
N GLU A 60 -5.72 20.08 1.84
CA GLU A 60 -6.91 20.77 1.30
C GLU A 60 -8.21 20.19 1.87
N ARG A 61 -8.23 18.88 2.17
CA ARG A 61 -9.37 18.16 2.71
C ARG A 61 -9.32 17.97 4.22
N ARG A 62 -8.31 18.53 4.90
CA ARG A 62 -8.03 18.35 6.33
C ARG A 62 -7.93 16.88 6.73
N MET A 63 -7.35 16.06 5.85
CA MET A 63 -7.14 14.64 6.06
C MET A 63 -5.64 14.32 6.17
N ARG A 64 -5.32 13.12 6.68
CA ARG A 64 -3.95 12.59 6.71
C ARG A 64 -3.89 11.18 6.16
N VAL A 65 -2.79 10.87 5.49
CA VAL A 65 -2.41 9.47 5.23
C VAL A 65 -1.77 8.93 6.51
N ILE A 66 -2.23 7.80 7.01
CA ILE A 66 -1.72 7.22 8.27
C ILE A 66 -0.84 6.01 8.07
N GLY A 67 -1.00 5.34 6.93
CA GLY A 67 -0.22 4.17 6.56
C GLY A 67 -0.51 3.72 5.13
N GLY A 68 0.18 2.67 4.71
CA GLY A 68 -0.01 2.06 3.40
C GLY A 68 0.23 0.56 3.43
N PHE A 69 -0.48 -0.14 2.54
CA PHE A 69 -0.29 -1.55 2.28
C PHE A 69 0.76 -1.72 1.18
N VAL A 70 1.85 -2.40 1.52
CA VAL A 70 3.02 -2.61 0.65
C VAL A 70 3.20 -4.09 0.44
N THR A 71 3.33 -4.49 -0.82
CA THR A 71 3.49 -5.89 -1.21
C THR A 71 4.86 -6.13 -1.82
N ALA A 72 5.48 -7.25 -1.48
CA ALA A 72 6.77 -7.65 -2.03
C ALA A 72 6.90 -9.16 -2.10
N THR A 73 7.47 -9.68 -3.18
CA THR A 73 7.72 -11.12 -3.35
C THR A 73 9.05 -11.49 -2.69
N LEU A 74 9.00 -11.81 -1.40
CA LEU A 74 10.21 -11.99 -0.57
C LEU A 74 10.79 -13.41 -0.55
N HIS A 75 10.11 -14.37 -1.17
CA HIS A 75 10.54 -15.78 -1.18
C HIS A 75 11.38 -16.15 -2.41
N ARG A 76 11.46 -15.27 -3.43
CA ARG A 76 12.22 -15.48 -4.67
C ARG A 76 13.57 -14.79 -4.60
N ARG A 77 14.65 -15.57 -4.47
CA ARG A 77 16.02 -15.05 -4.30
C ARG A 77 16.46 -14.13 -5.44
N ASP A 78 16.13 -14.48 -6.68
CA ASP A 78 16.59 -13.75 -7.87
C ASP A 78 15.95 -12.35 -7.99
N ASP A 79 14.78 -12.16 -7.38
CA ASP A 79 14.03 -10.90 -7.38
C ASP A 79 14.24 -10.07 -6.10
N LEU A 80 14.85 -10.66 -5.06
CA LEU A 80 14.75 -10.15 -3.69
C LEU A 80 15.25 -8.72 -3.53
N ASP A 81 16.42 -8.39 -4.10
CA ASP A 81 16.98 -7.04 -3.96
C ASP A 81 16.14 -6.00 -4.72
N ARG A 82 15.51 -6.37 -5.84
CA ARG A 82 14.59 -5.51 -6.59
C ARG A 82 13.33 -5.23 -5.76
N GLU A 83 12.78 -6.26 -5.14
CA GLU A 83 11.57 -6.19 -4.31
C GLU A 83 11.82 -5.37 -3.03
N LEU A 84 12.93 -5.60 -2.32
CA LEU A 84 13.33 -4.80 -1.16
C LEU A 84 13.54 -3.33 -1.51
N GLY A 85 14.19 -3.03 -2.64
CA GLY A 85 14.29 -1.64 -3.12
C GLY A 85 12.93 -1.02 -3.45
N GLY A 86 11.93 -1.84 -3.83
CA GLY A 86 10.55 -1.41 -3.98
C GLY A 86 9.89 -1.03 -2.65
N VAL A 87 10.05 -1.86 -1.64
CA VAL A 87 9.60 -1.60 -0.26
C VAL A 87 10.22 -0.30 0.26
N GLU A 88 11.54 -0.14 0.13
CA GLU A 88 12.24 1.07 0.56
C GLU A 88 11.71 2.34 -0.11
N ARG A 89 11.44 2.31 -1.42
CA ARG A 89 10.86 3.45 -2.14
C ARG A 89 9.46 3.79 -1.65
N GLN A 90 8.62 2.78 -1.41
CA GLN A 90 7.26 3.01 -0.90
C GLN A 90 7.29 3.49 0.56
N ALA A 91 8.17 2.94 1.40
CA ALA A 91 8.39 3.40 2.76
C ALA A 91 8.86 4.85 2.81
N ALA A 92 9.80 5.24 1.93
CA ALA A 92 10.24 6.63 1.80
C ALA A 92 9.08 7.56 1.40
N TRP A 93 8.27 7.17 0.41
CA TRP A 93 7.09 7.95 0.01
C TRP A 93 6.07 8.07 1.15
N LEU A 94 5.80 6.98 1.89
CA LEU A 94 4.89 6.97 3.03
C LEU A 94 5.36 7.93 4.14
N ARG A 95 6.65 7.86 4.49
CA ARG A 95 7.27 8.83 5.41
C ARG A 95 7.10 10.26 4.90
N ASP A 96 7.38 10.49 3.61
CA ASP A 96 7.40 11.82 3.00
C ASP A 96 5.99 12.39 2.74
N VAL A 97 4.93 11.58 2.77
CA VAL A 97 3.53 12.05 2.83
C VAL A 97 3.04 12.24 4.27
N GLY A 98 3.76 11.71 5.26
CA GLY A 98 3.50 11.86 6.69
C GLY A 98 2.75 10.69 7.32
N ALA A 99 2.81 9.51 6.71
CA ALA A 99 2.32 8.27 7.29
C ALA A 99 3.29 7.72 8.34
N ASP A 100 2.76 7.00 9.33
CA ASP A 100 3.53 6.45 10.45
C ASP A 100 3.67 4.93 10.37
N VAL A 101 2.86 4.26 9.55
CA VAL A 101 2.74 2.80 9.51
C VAL A 101 2.90 2.28 8.08
N LEU A 102 3.74 1.28 7.90
CA LEU A 102 3.78 0.44 6.70
C LEU A 102 3.28 -0.94 7.08
N VAL A 103 2.29 -1.44 6.35
CA VAL A 103 1.80 -2.82 6.47
C VAL A 103 2.38 -3.62 5.33
N LEU A 104 3.38 -4.45 5.63
CA LEU A 104 4.06 -5.29 4.64
C LEU A 104 3.33 -6.63 4.50
N ALA A 105 2.99 -6.99 3.27
CA ALA A 105 2.52 -8.32 2.92
C ALA A 105 3.50 -9.02 1.99
N ALA A 106 3.88 -10.25 2.36
CA ALA A 106 4.62 -11.13 1.47
C ALA A 106 3.70 -11.55 0.32
N ALA A 107 3.95 -11.03 -0.88
CA ALA A 107 3.20 -11.36 -2.07
C ALA A 107 3.54 -12.78 -2.56
N SER A 108 2.55 -13.42 -3.18
CA SER A 108 2.69 -14.73 -3.81
C SER A 108 3.48 -14.70 -5.13
N GLY A 109 3.78 -13.51 -5.66
CA GLY A 109 4.35 -13.32 -7.00
C GLY A 109 3.36 -13.60 -8.14
N ARG A 110 2.06 -13.74 -7.83
CA ARG A 110 0.96 -13.87 -8.81
C ARG A 110 0.08 -12.63 -8.77
N ASP A 111 -0.66 -12.41 -9.84
CA ASP A 111 -1.70 -11.39 -9.86
C ASP A 111 -2.88 -11.82 -8.97
N GLY A 112 -3.27 -10.95 -8.03
CA GLY A 112 -4.41 -11.18 -7.14
C GLY A 112 -4.12 -12.13 -5.98
N TYR A 113 -5.20 -12.47 -5.25
CA TYR A 113 -5.16 -13.18 -3.96
C TYR A 113 -6.05 -14.43 -3.91
N ASP A 114 -6.68 -14.81 -5.02
CA ASP A 114 -7.74 -15.83 -5.04
C ASP A 114 -7.22 -17.27 -4.91
N ALA A 115 -5.92 -17.49 -5.07
CA ALA A 115 -5.31 -18.81 -5.02
C ALA A 115 -4.16 -18.85 -4.00
N PRO A 116 -4.12 -19.88 -3.12
CA PRO A 116 -2.98 -20.09 -2.26
C PRO A 116 -1.73 -20.45 -3.06
N VAL A 117 -0.58 -20.18 -2.47
CA VAL A 117 0.72 -20.64 -2.97
C VAL A 117 1.40 -21.41 -1.85
N GLU A 118 1.83 -22.62 -2.18
CA GLU A 118 2.67 -23.44 -1.32
C GLU A 118 4.13 -23.03 -1.55
N LEU A 119 4.84 -22.72 -0.47
CA LEU A 119 6.26 -22.40 -0.53
C LEU A 119 7.08 -23.63 -0.17
N GLU A 120 8.14 -23.87 -0.94
CA GLU A 120 9.14 -24.87 -0.61
C GLU A 120 9.99 -24.43 0.60
N GLU A 121 10.70 -25.36 1.22
CA GLU A 121 11.52 -25.07 2.41
C GLU A 121 12.59 -23.98 2.13
N GLY A 122 13.19 -23.96 0.93
CA GLY A 122 14.15 -22.93 0.52
C GLY A 122 13.52 -21.54 0.36
N GLU A 123 12.27 -21.50 -0.10
CA GLU A 123 11.50 -20.27 -0.28
C GLU A 123 11.07 -19.69 1.08
N TRP A 124 10.63 -20.54 2.00
CA TRP A 124 10.39 -20.15 3.40
C TRP A 124 11.63 -19.58 4.07
N ARG A 125 12.79 -20.21 3.92
CA ARG A 125 14.06 -19.69 4.46
C ARG A 125 14.39 -18.32 3.87
N THR A 126 14.16 -18.13 2.57
CA THR A 126 14.43 -16.86 1.88
C THR A 126 13.49 -15.76 2.39
N LEU A 127 12.19 -16.05 2.49
CA LEU A 127 11.17 -15.16 3.05
C LEU A 127 11.55 -14.68 4.45
N LEU A 128 11.82 -15.61 5.38
CA LEU A 128 12.11 -15.30 6.78
C LEU A 128 13.42 -14.51 6.94
N ALA A 129 14.43 -14.79 6.11
CA ALA A 129 15.68 -14.03 6.11
C ALA A 129 15.51 -12.62 5.51
N ALA A 130 14.52 -12.40 4.65
CA ALA A 130 14.24 -11.11 4.03
C ALA A 130 13.45 -10.16 4.95
N LEU A 131 12.54 -10.66 5.79
CA LEU A 131 11.65 -9.84 6.63
C LEU A 131 12.38 -8.75 7.47
N PRO A 132 13.53 -9.01 8.12
CA PRO A 132 14.24 -7.97 8.88
C PRO A 132 14.90 -6.89 8.03
N ARG A 133 15.00 -7.11 6.70
CA ARG A 133 15.59 -6.17 5.73
C ARG A 133 14.55 -5.31 5.03
N ALA A 134 13.26 -5.66 5.15
CA ALA A 134 12.13 -4.96 4.54
C ALA A 134 11.59 -3.90 5.50
#